data_AF-A0A0D2J7Q4-F1
#
_entry.id   AF-A0A0D2J7Q4-F1
#
_cell.length_a   1.000
_cell.length_b   1.000
_cell.length_c   1.000
_cell.angle_alpha   90.00
_cell.angle_beta   90.00
_cell.angle_gamma   90.00
#
_symmetry.space_group_name_H-M   'P 1'
#
loop_
_entity.id
_entity.type
_entity.pdbx_description
1 polymer ?
#
loop_
_entity_poly.entity_id
_entity_poly.type
_entity_poly.pdbx_seq_one_letter_code
_entity_poly.pdbx_strand_id
1 'polypeptide(L)' 'MSFQVNVSIDRMDMRADGGVNVFFKVRLGDYLVNVPMTLDQVQEMEPEAIQSLAMARLHELALGLVSATRPDSVEASL' A
#
# COMPACT_ATOMS: atom_id res chain seq x y z
N MET A 1 -13.06 -19.53 3.86
CA MET A 1 -12.61 -18.59 4.91
C MET A 1 -12.18 -17.31 4.22
N SER A 2 -12.92 -16.21 4.42
CA SER A 2 -12.47 -14.89 4.01
C SER A 2 -11.46 -14.40 5.05
N PHE A 3 -10.27 -14.02 4.61
CA PHE A 3 -9.27 -13.36 5.45
C PHE A 3 -9.51 -11.85 5.36
N GLN A 4 -9.64 -11.17 6.49
CA GLN A 4 -9.74 -9.71 6.50
C GLN A 4 -8.34 -9.11 6.47
N VAL A 5 -8.11 -8.23 5.50
CA VAL A 5 -6.90 -7.41 5.39
C VAL A 5 -7.26 -5.99 5.81
N ASN A 6 -6.62 -5.47 6.85
CA ASN A 6 -6.77 -4.07 7.24
C ASN A 6 -5.47 -3.34 6.93
N VAL A 7 -5.58 -2.22 6.22
CA VAL A 7 -4.45 -1.38 5.83
C VAL A 7 -4.66 0.00 6.43
N SER A 8 -3.61 0.55 7.04
CA SER A 8 -3.57 1.93 7.50
C SER A 8 -2.20 2.55 7.20
N ILE A 9 -2.17 3.86 6.97
CA ILE A 9 -0.91 4.60 6.91
C ILE A 9 -0.46 4.86 8.35
N ASP A 10 0.77 4.47 8.66
CA ASP A 10 1.40 4.73 9.95
C ASP A 10 2.06 6.10 9.99
N ARG A 11 2.82 6.44 8.94
CA ARG A 11 3.47 7.75 8.79
C ARG A 11 3.83 8.05 7.33
N MET A 12 4.03 9.33 7.05
CA MET A 12 4.56 9.82 5.77
C MET A 12 5.71 10.79 6.06
N ASP A 13 6.87 10.53 5.46
CA ASP A 13 8.07 11.35 5.61
C ASP A 13 8.37 12.03 4.26
N MET A 14 8.22 13.35 4.19
CA MET A 14 8.60 14.13 3.01
C MET A 14 10.13 14.15 2.87
N ARG A 15 10.62 13.92 1.66
CA ARG A 15 12.04 13.92 1.33
C ARG A 15 12.44 15.27 0.73
N ALA A 16 13.71 15.64 0.92
CA ALA A 16 14.28 16.89 0.41
C ALA A 16 14.34 16.95 -1.13
N ASP A 17 14.25 15.81 -1.82
CA ASP A 17 14.26 15.71 -3.29
C ASP A 17 12.85 15.72 -3.91
N GLY A 18 11.81 16.05 -3.14
CA GLY A 18 10.44 16.10 -3.62
C GLY A 18 9.73 14.74 -3.66
N GLY A 19 10.34 13.68 -3.14
CA GLY A 19 9.69 12.40 -2.89
C GLY A 19 9.02 12.30 -1.52
N VAL A 20 8.25 11.23 -1.28
CA VAL A 20 7.67 10.90 0.02
C VAL A 20 7.87 9.42 0.32
N ASN A 21 8.34 9.12 1.53
CA ASN A 21 8.33 7.76 2.07
C ASN A 21 7.03 7.54 2.84
N VAL A 22 6.22 6.58 2.41
CA VAL A 22 4.95 6.20 3.06
C VAL A 22 5.14 4.86 3.74
N PHE A 23 4.76 4.76 5.01
CA PHE A 23 4.85 3.54 5.79
C PHE A 23 3.46 3.04 6.10
N PHE A 24 3.14 1.84 5.63
CA PHE A 24 1.85 1.20 5.88
C PHE A 24 1.95 0.15 6.97
N LYS A 25 0.90 0.06 7.78
CA LYS A 25 0.63 -1.08 8.66
C LYS A 25 -0.45 -1.94 8.04
N VAL A 26 -0.10 -3.18 7.70
CA VAL A 26 -1.00 -4.16 7.13
C VAL A 26 -1.24 -5.26 8.17
N ARG A 27 -2.50 -5.42 8.59
CA ARG A 27 -2.94 -6.48 9.50
C ARG A 27 -3.57 -7.61 8.69
N LEU A 28 -3.05 -8.82 8.88
CA LEU A 28 -3.47 -10.07 8.23
C LEU A 28 -3.84 -11.07 9.33
N GLY A 29 -5.10 -11.05 9.78
CA GLY A 29 -5.48 -11.77 11.00
C GLY A 29 -4.67 -11.28 12.22
N ASP A 30 -3.90 -12.16 12.84
CA ASP A 30 -3.04 -11.85 13.99
C ASP A 30 -1.67 -11.28 13.60
N TYR A 31 -1.31 -11.32 12.31
CA TYR A 31 -0.04 -10.83 11.82
C TYR A 31 -0.11 -9.33 11.53
N LEU A 32 0.95 -8.60 11.92
CA LEU A 32 1.15 -7.20 11.57
C LEU A 32 2.42 -7.06 10.75
N VAL A 33 2.30 -6.46 9.56
CA VAL A 33 3.40 -6.24 8.63
C VAL A 33 3.55 -4.75 8.37
N ASN A 34 4.78 -4.26 8.45
CA ASN A 34 5.10 -2.88 8.05
C ASN A 34 5.60 -2.89 6.61
N VAL A 35 4.96 -2.12 5.75
CA VAL A 35 5.31 -2.03 4.33
C VAL A 35 5.80 -0.61 4.03
N PRO A 36 7.11 -0.42 3.79
CA PRO A 36 7.62 0.86 3.32
C PRO A 36 7.38 1.01 1.82
N MET A 37 6.98 2.21 1.40
CA MET A 37 6.81 2.59 0.00
C MET A 37 7.47 3.95 -0.24
N THR A 38 8.10 4.10 -1.40
CA THR A 38 8.67 5.38 -1.82
C THR A 38 7.88 5.88 -3.02
N LEU A 39 7.40 7.11 -2.94
CA LEU A 39 6.79 7.82 -4.05
C LEU A 39 7.74 8.93 -4.50
N ASP A 40 8.23 8.84 -5.73
CA ASP A 40 9.08 9.86 -6.32
C ASP A 40 8.23 10.93 -7.01
N GLN A 41 8.76 12.16 -7.13
CA GLN A 41 8.15 13.25 -7.91
C GLN A 41 6.71 13.61 -7.50
N VAL A 42 6.41 13.57 -6.21
CA VAL A 42 5.11 14.01 -5.65
C VAL A 42 5.19 15.44 -5.09
N GLN A 43 6.22 16.18 -5.51
CA GLN A 43 6.37 17.60 -5.19
C GLN A 43 5.13 18.36 -5.66
N GLU A 44 4.64 19.28 -4.82
CA GLU A 44 3.42 20.07 -5.09
C GLU A 44 2.09 19.30 -4.98
N MET A 45 2.11 18.00 -4.63
CA MET A 45 0.88 17.28 -4.30
C MET A 45 0.43 17.56 -2.88
N GLU A 46 -0.88 17.76 -2.71
CA GLU A 46 -1.50 17.84 -1.38
C GLU A 46 -1.39 16.48 -0.64
N PRO A 47 -1.29 16.47 0.70
CA PRO A 47 -1.15 15.24 1.49
C PRO A 47 -2.23 14.18 1.21
N GLU A 48 -3.47 14.59 0.96
CA GLU A 48 -4.58 13.69 0.63
C GLU A 48 -4.40 13.00 -0.73
N ALA A 49 -3.83 13.72 -1.71
CA ALA A 49 -3.52 13.18 -3.02
C ALA A 49 -2.36 12.18 -2.93
N ILE A 50 -1.33 12.48 -2.12
CA ILE A 50 -0.22 11.56 -1.83
C ILE A 50 -0.74 10.28 -1.18
N GLN A 51 -1.61 10.40 -0.18
CA GLN A 51 -2.25 9.26 0.49
C GLN A 51 -3.05 8.39 -0.49
N SER A 52 -3.86 9.01 -1.34
CA SER A 52 -4.66 8.31 -2.34
C SER A 52 -3.79 7.54 -3.34
N LEU A 53 -2.72 8.18 -3.83
CA LEU A 53 -1.74 7.56 -4.72
C LEU A 53 -1.04 6.38 -4.02
N ALA A 54 -0.60 6.57 -2.78
CA ALA A 54 0.08 5.53 -2.01
C ALA A 54 -0.83 4.31 -1.78
N MET A 55 -2.11 4.54 -1.45
CA MET A 55 -3.10 3.47 -1.30
C MET A 55 -3.35 2.71 -2.61
N ALA A 56 -3.44 3.43 -3.74
CA ALA A 56 -3.61 2.80 -5.06
C ALA A 56 -2.41 1.90 -5.42
N ARG A 57 -1.18 2.39 -5.21
CA ARG A 57 0.04 1.60 -5.43
C ARG A 57 0.12 0.38 -4.53
N LEU A 58 -0.29 0.50 -3.28
CA LEU A 58 -0.30 -0.63 -2.35
C LEU A 58 -1.32 -1.68 -2.79
N HIS A 59 -2.49 -1.25 -3.27
CA HIS A 59 -3.51 -2.14 -3.83
C HIS A 59 -2.99 -2.91 -5.04
N GLU A 60 -2.33 -2.24 -5.99
CA GLU A 60 -1.68 -2.89 -7.14
C GLU A 60 -0.65 -3.95 -6.72
N LEU A 61 0.21 -3.62 -5.74
CA LEU A 61 1.19 -4.57 -5.20
C LEU A 61 0.51 -5.78 -4.55
N ALA A 62 -0.56 -5.56 -3.79
CA ALA A 62 -1.32 -6.63 -3.17
C ALA A 62 -1.96 -7.56 -4.21
N LEU A 63 -2.58 -7.00 -5.26
CA LEU A 63 -3.15 -7.77 -6.37
C LEU A 63 -2.08 -8.57 -7.13
N GLY A 64 -0.92 -7.96 -7.36
CA GLY A 64 0.23 -8.64 -7.99
C GLY A 64 0.72 -9.83 -7.15
N LEU A 65 0.82 -9.67 -5.83
CA LEU A 65 1.18 -10.75 -4.91
C LEU A 65 0.13 -11.87 -4.88
N VAL A 66 -1.16 -11.55 -4.85
CA VAL A 66 -2.24 -12.55 -4.91
C VAL A 66 -2.15 -13.34 -6.21
N SER A 67 -1.97 -12.65 -7.34
CA SER A 67 -1.84 -13.27 -8.67
C SER A 67 -0.61 -14.17 -8.77
N ALA A 68 0.52 -13.75 -8.19
CA ALA A 68 1.76 -14.54 -8.17
C ALA A 68 1.71 -15.74 -7.22
N THR A 69 0.92 -15.66 -6.14
CA THR A 69 0.80 -16.73 -5.14
C THR A 69 -0.32 -17.73 -5.43
N ARG A 70 -1.27 -17.39 -6.31
CA ARG A 70 -2.34 -18.27 -6.79
C ARG A 70 -2.56 -18.11 -8.30
N PRO A 71 -1.76 -18.79 -9.14
CA PRO A 71 -1.94 -18.72 -10.60
C PRO A 71 -3.32 -19.25 -11.08
N ASP A 72 -4.02 -20.07 -10.29
CA ASP A 72 -5.25 -20.76 -10.70
C ASP A 72 -6.55 -20.22 -10.08
N SER A 73 -6.52 -19.11 -9.33
CA SER A 73 -7.73 -18.59 -8.66
C SER A 73 -7.62 -17.09 -8.37
N VAL A 74 -8.01 -16.25 -9.32
CA VAL A 74 -8.26 -14.84 -9.07
C VAL A 74 -9.63 -14.46 -9.63
N GLU A 75 -10.68 -14.79 -8.88
CA GLU A 75 -11.81 -13.88 -8.69
C GLU A 75 -11.48 -13.06 -7.45
N ALA A 76 -10.81 -11.92 -7.66
CA ALA A 76 -10.65 -10.92 -6.61
C ALA A 76 -11.98 -10.16 -6.51
N SER A 77 -12.89 -10.61 -5.65
CA SER A 77 -13.99 -9.76 -5.19
C SER A 77 -13.57 -9.08 -3.90
N LEU A 78 -13.26 -7.78 -4.00
CA LEU A 78 -13.21 -6.81 -2.90
C LEU A 78 -13.92 -5.54 -3.35
#